data_AF-A0AAN7EM09-F1
#
_entry.id   AF-A0AAN7EM09-F1
#
_cell.length_a   1.000
_cell.length_b   1.000
_cell.length_c   1.000
_cell.angle_alpha   90.00
_cell.angle_beta   90.00
_cell.angle_gamma   90.00
#
_symmetry.space_group_name_H-M   'P 1'
#
loop_
_entity.id
_entity.type
_entity.pdbx_description
1 polymer ?
#
loop_
_entity_poly.entity_id
_entity_poly.type
_entity_poly.pdbx_seq_one_letter_code
_entity_poly.pdbx_strand_id
1 'polypeptide(L)'
;MEGNRGSSQRCDLLQKIREFTRAIVQDLSIGRSPIVLIDRFRIHCTNPHANCCCSSVLPNGKEILTLQRENHVHRLDVLLRVLLIVQQLLQENRHGSKRDIYYMHPSVFSEQSVVDRAINDICILMQCSRHNLNVVSVGNGLVMGWIRFLEGGRKFDCINRPNTAHPIPVQVEEVKDIVSVADYILVVEKESVFERLANDQFCNANRCIVITGRGYPDIPTRSKWPMMQSNCVAQRYAGLEFFLQILRNTVFHSNVSFL
;
A
#
# COMPACT_ATOMS: atom_id res chain seq x y z
N MET A 1 -20.70 10.82 12.93
CA MET A 1 -21.20 10.67 11.54
C MET A 1 -20.01 10.64 10.57
N GLU A 2 -19.18 9.59 10.61
CA GLU A 2 -17.88 9.54 9.91
C GLU A 2 -17.78 8.42 8.84
N GLY A 3 -18.91 8.03 8.24
CA GLY A 3 -18.98 6.90 7.31
C GLY A 3 -18.74 7.22 5.82
N ASN A 4 -18.46 8.46 5.41
CA ASN A 4 -18.66 8.88 4.01
C ASN A 4 -17.43 9.38 3.23
N ARG A 5 -16.22 9.38 3.81
CA ARG A 5 -15.01 9.87 3.09
C ARG A 5 -14.46 8.86 2.09
N GLY A 6 -14.52 7.57 2.41
CA GLY A 6 -14.01 6.50 1.53
C GLY A 6 -14.93 6.17 0.35
N SER A 7 -16.25 6.37 0.47
CA SER A 7 -17.22 6.24 -0.64
C SER A 7 -17.06 7.37 -1.65
N SER A 8 -16.97 8.62 -1.18
CA SER A 8 -16.82 9.80 -2.03
C SER A 8 -15.56 9.71 -2.90
N GLN A 9 -14.40 9.40 -2.31
CA GLN A 9 -13.14 9.30 -3.06
C GLN A 9 -13.13 8.20 -4.11
N ARG A 10 -13.82 7.07 -3.87
CA ARG A 10 -13.95 5.98 -4.86
C ARG A 10 -14.81 6.39 -6.05
N CYS A 11 -15.94 7.05 -5.80
CA CYS A 11 -16.80 7.58 -6.86
C CYS A 11 -16.05 8.60 -7.73
N ASP A 12 -15.31 9.52 -7.09
CA ASP A 12 -14.50 10.53 -7.78
C ASP A 12 -13.41 9.88 -8.65
N LEU A 13 -12.76 8.83 -8.13
CA LEU A 13 -11.72 8.10 -8.87
C LEU A 13 -12.29 7.35 -10.07
N LEU A 14 -13.41 6.64 -9.91
CA LEU A 14 -14.09 5.96 -11.01
C LEU A 14 -14.56 6.95 -12.09
N GLN A 15 -14.97 8.16 -11.70
CA GLN A 15 -15.31 9.22 -12.64
C GLN A 15 -14.07 9.68 -13.42
N LYS A 16 -12.95 9.96 -12.74
CA LYS A 16 -11.68 10.33 -13.39
C LYS A 16 -11.20 9.26 -14.39
N ILE A 17 -11.28 7.99 -14.01
CA ILE A 17 -10.92 6.86 -14.89
C ILE A 17 -11.82 6.86 -16.14
N ARG A 18 -13.14 7.04 -15.98
CA ARG A 18 -14.08 7.11 -17.10
C ARG A 18 -13.82 8.31 -18.01
N GLU A 19 -13.52 9.48 -17.46
CA GLU A 19 -13.21 10.68 -18.23
C GLU A 19 -11.92 10.52 -19.02
N PHE A 20 -10.87 9.97 -18.40
CA PHE A 20 -9.60 9.66 -19.06
C PHE A 20 -9.78 8.69 -20.23
N THR A 21 -10.46 7.56 -20.01
CA THR A 21 -10.71 6.57 -21.07
C THR A 21 -11.60 7.15 -22.18
N ARG A 22 -12.60 7.97 -21.83
CA ARG A 22 -13.46 8.65 -22.81
C ARG A 22 -12.65 9.59 -23.70
N ALA A 23 -11.72 10.37 -23.13
CA ALA A 23 -10.87 11.27 -23.90
C ALA A 23 -10.03 10.51 -24.95
N ILE A 24 -9.42 9.39 -24.54
CA ILE A 24 -8.64 8.53 -25.46
C ILE A 24 -9.52 7.99 -26.60
N VAL A 25 -10.72 7.48 -26.28
CA VAL A 25 -11.63 6.93 -27.29
C VAL A 25 -12.14 8.03 -28.24
N GLN A 26 -12.40 9.24 -27.73
CA GLN A 26 -12.82 10.37 -28.55
C GLN A 26 -11.73 10.78 -29.54
N ASP A 27 -10.48 10.92 -29.09
CA ASP A 27 -9.36 11.23 -29.99
C ASP A 27 -9.24 10.20 -31.12
N LEU A 28 -9.32 8.92 -30.78
CA LEU A 28 -9.27 7.82 -31.76
C LEU A 28 -10.46 7.85 -32.72
N SER A 29 -11.67 8.16 -32.25
CA SER A 29 -12.87 8.21 -33.10
C SER A 29 -12.82 9.33 -34.15
N ILE A 30 -12.07 10.40 -33.88
CA ILE A 30 -11.88 11.55 -34.77
C ILE A 30 -10.62 11.34 -35.65
N GLY A 31 -9.93 10.21 -35.51
CA GLY A 31 -8.68 9.91 -36.24
C GLY A 31 -7.47 10.69 -35.72
N ARG A 32 -7.55 11.30 -34.53
CA ARG A 32 -6.41 11.93 -33.87
C ARG A 32 -5.66 10.90 -33.04
N SER A 33 -4.33 10.96 -33.07
CA SER A 33 -3.51 10.12 -32.19
C SER A 33 -3.59 10.65 -30.75
N PRO A 34 -4.04 9.85 -29.77
CA PRO A 34 -4.12 10.28 -28.38
C PRO A 34 -2.72 10.56 -27.83
N ILE A 35 -2.63 11.60 -27.01
CA ILE A 35 -1.40 12.02 -26.35
C ILE A 35 -1.63 11.93 -24.84
N VAL A 36 -0.87 11.06 -24.16
CA VAL A 36 -0.94 10.93 -22.70
C VAL A 36 0.28 11.61 -22.09
N LEU A 37 0.02 12.59 -21.21
CA LEU A 37 1.04 13.34 -20.48
C LEU A 37 1.16 12.78 -19.07
N ILE A 38 2.34 12.28 -18.71
CA ILE A 38 2.65 11.77 -17.37
C ILE A 38 3.71 12.68 -16.76
N ASP A 39 3.40 13.28 -15.62
CA ASP A 39 4.34 14.11 -14.88
C ASP A 39 5.49 13.26 -14.31
N ARG A 40 6.74 13.66 -14.53
CA ARG A 40 7.91 12.96 -13.97
C ARG A 40 8.32 13.58 -12.64
N PHE A 41 8.45 12.75 -11.62
CA PHE A 41 8.96 13.15 -10.31
C PHE A 41 10.37 12.61 -10.10
N ARG A 42 11.27 13.44 -9.56
CA ARG A 42 12.63 13.01 -9.19
C ARG A 42 12.53 12.19 -7.89
N ILE A 43 13.02 10.96 -7.92
CA ILE A 43 12.98 10.06 -6.75
C ILE A 43 14.25 10.23 -5.90
N HIS A 44 15.33 10.83 -6.43
CA HIS A 44 16.61 10.95 -5.75
C HIS A 44 17.26 12.31 -5.97
N CYS A 45 17.91 12.80 -4.92
CA CYS A 45 18.68 14.04 -4.92
C CYS A 45 20.16 13.70 -5.06
N THR A 46 20.79 14.15 -6.14
CA THR A 46 22.20 13.86 -6.47
C THR A 46 23.19 14.81 -5.81
N ASN A 47 22.77 15.65 -4.86
CA ASN A 47 23.65 16.62 -4.22
C ASN A 47 24.40 15.97 -3.02
N PRO A 48 25.75 15.89 -3.04
CA PRO A 48 26.53 15.29 -1.95
C PRO A 48 26.60 16.14 -0.67
N HIS A 49 26.07 17.37 -0.69
CA HIS A 49 26.13 18.26 0.47
C HIS A 49 24.90 18.13 1.38
N ALA A 50 25.18 17.89 2.66
CA ALA A 50 24.23 17.67 3.74
C ALA A 50 23.44 18.94 4.09
N ASN A 51 22.41 19.25 3.30
CA ASN A 51 21.16 19.93 3.69
C ASN A 51 20.33 20.22 2.42
N CYS A 52 20.00 19.18 1.66
CA CYS A 52 19.09 19.37 0.54
C CYS A 52 17.64 19.37 1.05
N CYS A 53 17.06 20.57 1.19
CA CYS A 53 15.62 20.80 1.40
C CYS A 53 14.82 20.59 0.11
N CYS A 54 15.16 19.57 -0.67
CA CYS A 54 14.51 19.27 -1.92
C CYS A 54 13.24 18.47 -1.67
N SER A 55 12.24 19.17 -1.11
CA SER A 55 10.84 18.81 -1.21
C SER A 55 10.42 18.98 -2.69
N SER A 56 10.85 18.10 -3.60
CA SER A 56 10.45 18.22 -5.00
C SER A 56 9.02 17.69 -5.18
N VAL A 57 8.06 18.48 -4.68
CA VAL A 57 6.61 18.38 -4.95
C VAL A 57 6.32 18.81 -6.40
N LEU A 58 7.28 19.46 -7.07
CA LEU A 58 7.14 19.94 -8.44
C LEU A 58 7.63 18.90 -9.45
N PRO A 59 6.86 18.64 -10.54
CA PRO A 59 7.27 17.72 -11.58
C PRO A 59 8.48 18.27 -12.36
N ASN A 60 9.48 17.42 -12.56
CA ASN A 60 10.73 17.77 -13.24
C ASN A 60 10.63 17.56 -14.77
N GLY A 61 9.47 17.89 -15.34
CA GLY A 61 9.12 17.68 -16.74
C GLY A 61 7.95 16.72 -16.96
N LYS A 62 7.46 16.69 -18.20
CA LYS A 62 6.36 15.83 -18.64
C LYS A 62 6.88 14.79 -19.62
N GLU A 63 6.50 13.54 -19.40
CA GLU A 63 6.67 12.47 -20.37
C GLU A 63 5.45 12.41 -21.27
N ILE A 64 5.70 12.31 -22.58
CA ILE A 64 4.64 12.25 -23.59
C ILE A 64 4.61 10.85 -24.17
N LEU A 65 3.54 10.10 -23.91
CA LEU A 65 3.26 8.83 -24.57
C LEU A 65 2.43 9.07 -25.82
N THR A 66 2.84 8.46 -26.93
CA THR A 66 2.24 8.62 -28.26
C THR A 66 2.14 7.26 -28.95
N LEU A 67 1.15 7.09 -29.83
CA LEU A 67 0.99 5.83 -30.59
C LEU A 67 1.99 5.67 -31.74
N GLN A 68 2.87 6.65 -31.98
CA GLN A 68 3.80 6.63 -33.11
C GLN A 68 5.08 5.81 -32.86
N ARG A 69 5.40 5.52 -31.60
CA ARG A 69 6.61 4.77 -31.22
C ARG A 69 6.23 3.46 -30.57
N GLU A 70 6.81 2.36 -31.02
CA GLU A 70 6.53 1.01 -30.52
C GLU A 70 6.70 0.88 -28.99
N ASN A 71 7.78 1.45 -28.43
CA ASN A 71 8.00 1.47 -26.98
C ASN A 71 6.90 2.23 -26.21
N HIS A 72 6.37 3.31 -26.78
CA HIS A 72 5.28 4.08 -26.17
C HIS A 72 3.96 3.33 -26.27
N VAL A 73 3.72 2.62 -27.37
CA VAL A 73 2.53 1.78 -27.58
C VAL A 73 2.50 0.65 -26.55
N HIS A 74 3.62 -0.07 -26.36
CA HIS A 74 3.71 -1.12 -25.35
C HIS A 74 3.45 -0.57 -23.94
N ARG A 75 4.06 0.57 -23.59
CA ARG A 75 3.85 1.20 -22.27
C ARG A 75 2.39 1.65 -22.08
N LEU A 76 1.77 2.17 -23.13
CA LEU A 76 0.35 2.56 -23.09
C LEU A 76 -0.58 1.34 -22.98
N ASP A 77 -0.29 0.24 -23.67
CA ASP A 77 -1.05 -1.01 -23.56
C ASP A 77 -1.01 -1.55 -22.12
N VAL A 78 0.17 -1.62 -21.53
CA VAL A 78 0.34 -2.00 -20.13
C VAL A 78 -0.46 -1.08 -19.20
N LEU A 79 -0.34 0.23 -19.38
CA LEU A 79 -1.03 1.22 -18.56
C LEU A 79 -2.55 1.08 -18.64
N LEU A 80 -3.11 0.93 -19.84
CA LEU A 80 -4.55 0.75 -20.06
C LEU A 80 -5.06 -0.57 -19.47
N ARG A 81 -4.29 -1.67 -19.59
CA ARG A 81 -4.65 -2.95 -18.98
C ARG A 81 -4.67 -2.89 -17.46
N VAL A 82 -3.64 -2.32 -16.84
CA VAL A 82 -3.60 -2.15 -15.38
C VAL A 82 -4.72 -1.21 -14.93
N LEU A 83 -5.01 -0.14 -15.69
CA LEU A 83 -6.11 0.76 -15.39
C LEU A 83 -7.47 0.06 -15.43
N LEU A 84 -7.70 -0.82 -16.41
CA LEU A 84 -8.92 -1.64 -16.50
C LEU A 84 -9.07 -2.56 -15.29
N ILE A 85 -7.99 -3.23 -14.88
CA ILE A 85 -7.98 -4.09 -13.70
C ILE A 85 -8.31 -3.28 -12.44
N VAL A 86 -7.68 -2.13 -12.26
CA VAL A 86 -7.96 -1.22 -11.14
C VAL A 86 -9.43 -0.77 -11.15
N GLN A 87 -9.97 -0.44 -12.33
CA GLN A 87 -11.38 -0.08 -12.46
C GLN A 87 -12.30 -1.21 -12.00
N GLN A 88 -12.02 -2.46 -12.38
CA GLN A 88 -12.79 -3.63 -11.93
C GLN A 88 -12.69 -3.82 -10.40
N LEU A 89 -11.48 -3.74 -9.83
CA LEU A 89 -11.25 -3.83 -8.39
C LEU A 89 -12.06 -2.76 -7.62
N LEU A 90 -12.11 -1.53 -8.14
CA LEU A 90 -12.89 -0.44 -7.55
C LEU A 90 -14.39 -0.67 -7.66
N GLN A 91 -14.88 -1.18 -8.80
CA GLN A 91 -16.31 -1.43 -9.04
C GLN A 91 -16.85 -2.57 -8.18
N GLU A 92 -16.09 -3.66 -8.07
CA GLU A 92 -16.44 -4.85 -7.29
C GLU A 92 -16.11 -4.69 -5.80
N ASN A 93 -15.49 -3.56 -5.42
CA ASN A 93 -14.94 -3.31 -4.09
C ASN A 93 -14.03 -4.44 -3.60
N ARG A 94 -13.25 -5.02 -4.51
CA ARG A 94 -12.26 -6.05 -4.23
C ARG A 94 -10.87 -5.45 -4.21
N HIS A 95 -9.98 -6.09 -3.45
CA HIS A 95 -8.57 -5.73 -3.39
C HIS A 95 -7.76 -6.75 -4.17
N GLY A 96 -6.74 -6.28 -4.89
CA GLY A 96 -5.81 -7.13 -5.63
C GLY A 96 -4.38 -6.77 -5.28
N SER A 97 -3.49 -7.77 -5.29
CA SER A 97 -2.09 -7.52 -5.08
C SER A 97 -1.33 -7.20 -6.36
N LYS A 98 -0.15 -6.58 -6.23
CA LYS A 98 0.75 -6.38 -7.38
C LYS A 98 1.05 -7.69 -8.12
N ARG A 99 1.17 -8.79 -7.38
CA ARG A 99 1.42 -10.12 -7.95
C ARG A 99 0.17 -10.67 -8.64
N ASP A 100 -1.01 -10.46 -8.07
CA ASP A 100 -2.27 -10.88 -8.69
C ASP A 100 -2.48 -10.18 -10.03
N ILE A 101 -2.18 -8.87 -10.08
CA ILE A 101 -2.20 -8.09 -11.31
C ILE A 101 -1.20 -8.65 -12.33
N TYR A 102 0.04 -8.93 -11.90
CA TYR A 102 1.06 -9.53 -12.76
C TYR A 102 0.63 -10.89 -13.35
N TYR A 103 -0.01 -11.74 -12.56
CA TYR A 103 -0.43 -13.08 -13.02
C TYR A 103 -1.65 -13.09 -13.93
N MET A 104 -2.40 -11.99 -14.05
CA MET A 104 -3.51 -11.93 -15.01
C MET A 104 -3.04 -11.92 -16.47
N HIS A 105 -1.92 -11.26 -16.77
CA HIS A 105 -1.38 -11.15 -18.13
C HIS A 105 0.16 -11.27 -18.15
N PRO A 106 0.73 -12.45 -17.84
CA PRO A 106 2.18 -12.62 -17.74
C PRO A 106 2.91 -12.35 -19.07
N SER A 107 2.27 -12.67 -20.19
CA SER A 107 2.83 -12.43 -21.54
C SER A 107 2.97 -10.95 -21.90
N VAL A 108 2.17 -10.08 -21.30
CA VAL A 108 2.20 -8.63 -21.56
C VAL A 108 3.11 -7.92 -20.56
N PHE A 109 3.07 -8.31 -19.29
CA PHE A 109 3.81 -7.60 -18.25
C PHE A 109 5.30 -7.95 -18.22
N SER A 110 5.68 -9.18 -18.58
CA SER A 110 7.06 -9.70 -18.57
C SER A 110 7.73 -9.71 -17.18
N GLU A 111 7.79 -8.55 -16.50
CA GLU A 111 8.36 -8.35 -15.18
C GLU A 111 7.38 -7.64 -14.23
N GLN A 112 7.50 -7.90 -12.93
CA GLN A 112 6.71 -7.18 -11.91
C GLN A 112 7.06 -5.68 -11.83
N SER A 113 8.28 -5.30 -12.23
CA SER A 113 8.76 -3.91 -12.31
C SER A 113 7.90 -3.06 -13.25
N VAL A 114 7.38 -3.67 -14.33
CA VAL A 114 6.52 -3.04 -15.34
C VAL A 114 5.15 -2.72 -14.76
N VAL A 115 4.59 -3.64 -13.98
CA VAL A 115 3.31 -3.44 -13.27
C VAL A 115 3.44 -2.34 -12.22
N ASP A 116 4.52 -2.34 -11.43
CA ASP A 116 4.73 -1.30 -10.41
C ASP A 116 4.87 0.10 -11.03
N ARG A 117 5.58 0.20 -12.16
CA ARG A 117 5.67 1.45 -12.93
C ARG A 117 4.30 1.90 -13.42
N ALA A 118 3.50 1.00 -13.99
CA ALA A 118 2.16 1.31 -14.49
C ALA A 118 1.22 1.77 -13.37
N ILE A 119 1.24 1.12 -12.20
CA ILE A 119 0.48 1.54 -11.02
C ILE A 119 0.89 2.96 -10.60
N ASN A 120 2.20 3.25 -10.60
CA ASN A 120 2.70 4.58 -10.23
C ASN A 120 2.29 5.65 -11.25
N ASP A 121 2.36 5.35 -12.54
CA ASP A 121 1.91 6.24 -13.61
C ASP A 121 0.39 6.53 -13.49
N ILE A 122 -0.43 5.53 -13.14
CA ILE A 122 -1.86 5.71 -12.87
C ILE A 122 -2.11 6.59 -11.65
N CYS A 123 -1.34 6.42 -10.57
CA CYS A 123 -1.42 7.29 -9.39
C CYS A 123 -1.18 8.75 -9.75
N ILE A 124 -0.19 9.01 -10.60
CA ILE A 124 0.15 10.34 -11.09
C ILE A 124 -0.99 10.90 -11.95
N LEU A 125 -1.47 10.12 -12.93
CA LEU A 125 -2.54 10.53 -13.84
C LEU A 125 -3.85 10.85 -13.12
N MET A 126 -4.22 10.03 -12.13
CA MET A 126 -5.46 10.19 -11.38
C MET A 126 -5.33 11.12 -10.17
N GLN A 127 -4.10 11.60 -9.89
CA GLN A 127 -3.75 12.37 -8.71
C GLN A 127 -4.23 11.70 -7.42
N CYS A 128 -3.99 10.40 -7.33
CA CYS A 128 -4.40 9.60 -6.19
C CYS A 128 -3.20 8.84 -5.62
N SER A 129 -3.35 8.43 -4.38
CA SER A 129 -2.42 7.53 -3.72
C SER A 129 -2.66 6.08 -4.17
N ARG A 130 -1.63 5.22 -4.02
CA ARG A 130 -1.74 3.78 -4.34
C ARG A 130 -2.85 3.07 -3.55
N HIS A 131 -3.10 3.51 -2.31
CA HIS A 131 -4.13 2.91 -1.45
C HIS A 131 -5.56 3.15 -1.98
N ASN A 132 -5.78 4.22 -2.74
CA ASN A 132 -7.09 4.51 -3.32
C ASN A 132 -7.39 3.65 -4.56
N LEU A 133 -6.41 2.90 -5.09
CA LEU A 133 -6.58 2.05 -6.28
C LEU A 133 -7.04 0.63 -5.95
N ASN A 134 -7.34 0.33 -4.68
CA ASN A 134 -7.57 -1.04 -4.17
C ASN A 134 -6.41 -2.03 -4.48
N VAL A 135 -5.23 -1.51 -4.81
CA VAL A 135 -4.02 -2.32 -5.02
C VAL A 135 -3.22 -2.35 -3.73
N VAL A 136 -3.27 -3.47 -3.04
CA VAL A 136 -2.61 -3.66 -1.75
C VAL A 136 -1.30 -4.43 -1.95
N SER A 137 -0.25 -4.04 -1.24
CA SER A 137 0.88 -4.95 -1.07
C SER A 137 0.39 -6.07 -0.16
N VAL A 138 0.55 -7.34 -0.55
CA VAL A 138 0.27 -8.47 0.35
C VAL A 138 1.34 -8.46 1.45
N GLY A 139 1.16 -7.58 2.42
CA GLY A 139 1.83 -7.70 3.69
C GLY A 139 1.15 -8.83 4.42
N ASN A 140 1.67 -10.05 4.29
CA ASN A 140 1.28 -11.18 5.15
C ASN A 140 1.85 -10.96 6.56
N GLY A 141 1.58 -9.81 7.17
CA GLY A 141 2.04 -9.55 8.52
C GLY A 141 1.41 -10.54 9.49
N LEU A 142 2.11 -10.83 10.58
CA LEU A 142 1.59 -11.65 11.67
C LEU A 142 1.51 -10.81 12.94
N VAL A 143 0.48 -11.06 13.72
CA VAL A 143 0.31 -10.51 15.06
C VAL A 143 0.12 -11.66 16.06
N MET A 144 0.74 -11.54 17.22
CA MET A 144 0.48 -12.38 18.38
C MET A 144 0.48 -11.50 19.63
N GLY A 145 -0.10 -12.00 20.71
CA GLY A 145 -0.04 -11.36 22.03
C GLY A 145 -1.41 -11.09 22.63
N TRP A 146 -1.42 -10.19 23.61
CA TRP A 146 -2.60 -9.88 24.42
C TRP A 146 -3.54 -8.88 23.72
N ILE A 147 -4.13 -9.34 22.61
CA ILE A 147 -5.05 -8.55 21.79
C ILE A 147 -6.26 -9.37 21.36
N ARG A 148 -7.39 -8.69 21.24
CA ARG A 148 -8.63 -9.19 20.67
C ARG A 148 -9.19 -8.14 19.72
N PHE A 149 -9.68 -8.55 18.57
CA PHE A 149 -10.30 -7.64 17.61
C PHE A 149 -11.35 -8.39 16.78
N LEU A 150 -12.18 -7.64 16.06
CA LEU A 150 -13.22 -8.17 15.18
C LEU A 150 -12.97 -7.69 13.75
N GLU A 151 -12.91 -8.60 12.79
CA GLU A 151 -12.72 -8.32 11.36
C GLU A 151 -13.94 -8.86 10.61
N GLY A 152 -14.70 -8.01 9.93
CA GLY A 152 -15.81 -8.45 9.07
C GLY A 152 -16.87 -9.33 9.76
N GLY A 153 -17.02 -9.24 11.09
CA GLY A 153 -17.91 -10.10 11.89
C GLY A 153 -17.24 -11.31 12.54
N ARG A 154 -15.99 -11.64 12.17
CA ARG A 154 -15.20 -12.71 12.78
C ARG A 154 -14.39 -12.18 13.96
N LYS A 155 -14.54 -12.82 15.12
CA LYS A 155 -13.79 -12.48 16.34
C LYS A 155 -12.44 -13.20 16.37
N PHE A 156 -11.37 -12.42 16.49
CA PHE A 156 -10.01 -12.91 16.72
C PHE A 156 -9.63 -12.68 18.17
N ASP A 157 -9.41 -13.76 18.90
CA ASP A 157 -9.14 -13.74 20.34
C ASP A 157 -7.74 -14.30 20.63
N CYS A 158 -6.72 -13.46 20.49
CA CYS A 158 -5.33 -13.85 20.74
C CYS A 158 -5.03 -13.93 22.24
N ILE A 159 -5.86 -13.34 23.11
CA ILE A 159 -5.66 -13.32 24.58
C ILE A 159 -5.60 -14.72 25.19
N ASN A 160 -6.42 -15.67 24.70
CA ASN A 160 -6.42 -17.04 25.24
C ASN A 160 -5.18 -17.84 24.85
N ARG A 161 -4.52 -17.46 23.75
CA ARG A 161 -3.31 -18.10 23.23
C ARG A 161 -2.36 -17.03 22.69
N PRO A 162 -1.72 -16.23 23.56
CA PRO A 162 -1.02 -15.02 23.15
C PRO A 162 0.25 -15.29 22.34
N ASN A 163 0.75 -16.52 22.29
CA ASN A 163 1.88 -16.89 21.42
C ASN A 163 1.44 -17.50 20.09
N THR A 164 0.13 -17.57 19.81
CA THR A 164 -0.36 -18.03 18.50
C THR A 164 -0.30 -16.88 17.51
N ALA A 165 0.38 -17.13 16.39
CA ALA A 165 0.46 -16.19 15.28
C ALA A 165 -0.87 -16.13 14.53
N HIS A 166 -1.39 -14.92 14.33
CA HIS A 166 -2.55 -14.63 13.51
C HIS A 166 -2.18 -13.70 12.37
N PRO A 167 -2.72 -13.89 11.16
CA PRO A 167 -2.48 -12.96 10.06
C PRO A 167 -3.08 -11.60 10.39
N ILE A 168 -2.37 -10.53 10.03
CA ILE A 168 -2.88 -9.18 10.11
C ILE A 168 -3.95 -8.99 9.04
N PRO A 169 -5.15 -8.49 9.40
CA PRO A 169 -6.20 -8.12 8.46
C PRO A 169 -5.69 -7.28 7.30
N VAL A 170 -6.02 -7.66 6.07
CA VAL A 170 -5.68 -6.88 4.86
C VAL A 170 -6.52 -5.61 4.80
N GLN A 171 -7.79 -5.69 5.23
CA GLN A 171 -8.74 -4.58 5.31
C GLN A 171 -8.77 -4.04 6.73
N VAL A 172 -7.79 -3.21 7.08
CA VAL A 172 -7.67 -2.64 8.43
C VAL A 172 -8.89 -1.78 8.78
N GLU A 173 -9.59 -1.22 7.79
CA GLU A 173 -10.81 -0.42 7.98
C GLU A 173 -12.00 -1.26 8.49
N GLU A 174 -12.00 -2.57 8.26
CA GLU A 174 -13.04 -3.49 8.74
C GLU A 174 -12.76 -3.99 10.17
N VAL A 175 -11.60 -3.65 10.74
CA VAL A 175 -11.22 -4.01 12.10
C VAL A 175 -11.92 -3.11 13.11
N LYS A 176 -12.71 -3.72 13.99
CA LYS A 176 -13.48 -3.07 15.05
C LYS A 176 -13.24 -3.75 16.40
N ASP A 177 -13.68 -3.09 17.47
CA ASP A 177 -13.66 -3.62 18.84
C ASP A 177 -12.29 -4.17 19.28
N ILE A 178 -11.24 -3.36 19.06
CA ILE A 178 -9.89 -3.70 19.49
C ILE A 178 -9.83 -3.56 21.01
N VAL A 179 -9.53 -4.67 21.68
CA VAL A 179 -9.32 -4.74 23.13
C VAL A 179 -7.95 -5.36 23.37
N SER A 180 -7.13 -4.67 24.15
CA SER A 180 -5.82 -5.17 24.55
C SER A 180 -5.56 -4.94 26.03
N VAL A 181 -4.82 -5.87 26.63
CA VAL A 181 -4.31 -5.79 28.01
C VAL A 181 -2.79 -5.89 28.05
N ALA A 182 -2.14 -5.56 26.93
CA ALA A 182 -0.70 -5.61 26.79
C ALA A 182 -0.03 -4.35 27.37
N ASP A 183 1.15 -4.53 27.96
CA ASP A 183 1.92 -3.43 28.53
C ASP A 183 2.65 -2.61 27.45
N TYR A 184 3.09 -3.29 26.38
CA TYR A 184 3.78 -2.68 25.24
C TYR A 184 3.57 -3.48 23.95
N ILE A 185 3.92 -2.84 22.83
CA ILE A 185 3.97 -3.47 21.50
C ILE A 185 5.42 -3.57 21.05
N LEU A 186 5.80 -4.77 20.61
CA LEU A 186 7.07 -5.08 19.99
C LEU A 186 6.90 -5.27 18.49
N VAL A 187 7.59 -4.47 17.69
CA VAL A 187 7.62 -4.61 16.23
C VAL A 187 8.90 -5.33 15.83
N VAL A 188 8.76 -6.43 15.10
CA VAL A 188 9.85 -7.32 14.68
C VAL A 188 9.92 -7.39 13.16
N GLU A 189 11.07 -7.05 12.58
CA GLU A 189 11.25 -7.03 11.13
C GLU A 189 11.20 -8.45 10.50
N LYS A 190 11.96 -9.38 11.08
CA LYS A 190 12.16 -10.73 10.52
C LYS A 190 11.14 -11.73 11.05
N GLU A 191 10.49 -12.46 10.15
CA GLU A 191 9.56 -13.54 10.51
C GLU A 191 10.23 -14.61 11.36
N SER A 192 11.48 -14.99 11.08
CA SER A 192 12.19 -16.00 11.87
C SER A 192 12.40 -15.59 13.33
N VAL A 193 12.54 -14.29 13.62
CA VAL A 193 12.62 -13.77 15.00
C VAL A 193 11.24 -13.80 15.64
N PHE A 194 10.19 -13.46 14.89
CA PHE A 194 8.81 -13.56 15.36
C PHE A 194 8.43 -14.99 15.75
N GLU A 195 8.73 -15.97 14.89
CA GLU A 195 8.50 -17.39 15.17
C GLU A 195 9.29 -17.87 16.38
N ARG A 196 10.53 -17.39 16.53
CA ARG A 196 11.34 -17.72 17.70
C ARG A 196 10.70 -17.22 18.99
N LEU A 197 10.25 -15.97 19.01
CA LEU A 197 9.55 -15.38 20.17
C LEU A 197 8.23 -16.11 20.49
N ALA A 198 7.53 -16.61 19.47
CA ALA A 198 6.33 -17.42 19.64
C ALA A 198 6.65 -18.75 20.34
N ASN A 199 7.70 -19.44 19.88
CA ASN A 199 8.17 -20.71 20.46
C ASN A 199 8.68 -20.54 21.90
N ASP A 200 9.36 -19.45 22.19
CA ASP A 200 9.88 -19.14 23.53
C ASP A 200 8.78 -18.60 24.48
N GLN A 201 7.51 -18.59 24.04
CA GLN A 201 6.35 -18.10 24.79
C GLN A 201 6.49 -16.65 25.31
N PHE A 202 7.19 -15.80 24.56
CA PHE A 202 7.57 -14.47 25.00
C PHE A 202 6.38 -13.59 25.41
N CYS A 203 5.24 -13.70 24.72
CA CYS A 203 4.06 -12.90 25.02
C CYS A 203 3.42 -13.29 26.36
N ASN A 204 3.53 -14.55 26.78
CA ASN A 204 3.06 -14.98 28.10
C ASN A 204 3.91 -14.36 29.21
N ALA A 205 5.23 -14.37 29.04
CA ALA A 205 6.17 -13.90 30.04
C ALA A 205 6.14 -12.36 30.22
N ASN A 206 6.01 -11.61 29.13
CA ASN A 206 6.16 -10.15 29.14
C ASN A 206 4.86 -9.37 28.88
N ARG A 207 3.70 -10.06 28.80
CA ARG A 207 2.38 -9.45 28.57
C ARG A 207 2.36 -8.41 27.45
N CYS A 208 2.89 -8.76 26.28
CA CYS A 208 3.06 -7.83 25.16
C CYS A 208 2.25 -8.25 23.92
N ILE A 209 2.17 -7.34 22.95
CA ILE A 209 1.79 -7.64 21.57
C ILE A 209 3.07 -7.67 20.72
N VAL A 210 3.22 -8.67 19.86
CA VAL A 210 4.31 -8.73 18.88
C VAL A 210 3.71 -8.66 17.48
N ILE A 211 4.26 -7.79 16.64
CA ILE A 211 3.82 -7.59 15.25
C ILE A 211 5.03 -7.78 14.33
N THR A 212 4.84 -8.52 13.24
CA THR A 212 5.81 -8.57 12.14
C THR A 212 5.16 -8.25 10.81
N GLY A 213 5.89 -7.58 9.92
CA GLY A 213 5.47 -7.33 8.54
C GLY A 213 5.77 -8.47 7.57
N ARG A 214 6.34 -9.61 8.03
CA ARG A 214 6.96 -10.64 7.19
C ARG A 214 7.91 -10.04 6.16
N GLY A 215 9.01 -9.49 6.66
CA GLY A 215 9.99 -8.73 5.88
C GLY A 215 10.23 -9.24 4.46
N TYR A 216 9.62 -8.55 3.50
CA TYR A 216 10.31 -8.15 2.29
C TYR A 216 10.07 -6.66 2.11
N PRO A 217 11.03 -5.79 2.45
CA PRO A 217 11.05 -4.47 1.87
C PRO A 217 11.31 -4.67 0.38
N ASP A 218 10.28 -4.59 -0.46
CA ASP A 218 10.42 -4.62 -1.94
C ASP A 218 11.15 -3.37 -2.49
N ILE A 219 11.91 -2.66 -1.66
CA ILE A 219 12.85 -1.62 -2.05
C ILE A 219 14.01 -1.70 -1.06
N PRO A 220 15.28 -1.78 -1.50
CA PRO A 220 16.42 -1.67 -0.60
C PRO A 220 16.50 -0.23 -0.08
N THR A 221 15.71 0.11 0.94
CA THR A 221 15.81 1.40 1.62
C THR A 221 16.91 1.31 2.67
N ARG A 222 18.14 1.09 2.20
CA ARG A 222 19.34 1.41 2.96
C ARG A 222 19.38 2.93 3.09
N SER A 223 18.96 3.46 4.24
CA SER A 223 19.65 4.53 4.99
C SER A 223 18.67 5.36 5.82
N LYS A 224 18.90 5.37 7.14
CA LYS A 224 18.56 6.41 8.12
C LYS A 224 17.12 6.93 8.09
N TRP A 225 16.30 6.35 8.97
CA TRP A 225 15.08 6.98 9.47
C TRP A 225 15.44 8.10 10.46
N PRO A 226 15.20 9.37 10.07
CA PRO A 226 14.20 10.12 10.84
C PRO A 226 13.35 11.05 9.96
N MET A 227 12.07 11.18 10.33
CA MET A 227 11.12 12.21 9.88
C MET A 227 10.80 12.23 8.37
N MET A 228 9.77 11.48 7.98
CA MET A 228 8.88 11.88 6.88
C MET A 228 7.43 11.81 7.34
N GLN A 229 6.99 12.92 7.94
CA GLN A 229 5.58 13.31 7.88
C GLN A 229 5.33 13.94 6.50
N SER A 230 4.20 13.55 5.91
CA SER A 230 3.54 14.21 4.79
C SER A 230 4.14 13.98 3.39
N ASN A 231 3.52 13.01 2.69
CA ASN A 231 3.39 12.93 1.22
C ASN A 231 4.45 12.26 0.34
N CYS A 232 5.42 11.51 0.86
CA CYS A 232 6.26 10.62 0.05
C CYS A 232 6.00 9.15 0.37
N VAL A 233 5.59 8.38 -0.65
CA VAL A 233 5.54 6.90 -0.75
C VAL A 233 5.47 6.16 0.59
N ALA A 234 4.43 6.42 1.38
CA ALA A 234 4.06 5.52 2.45
C ALA A 234 3.45 4.28 1.78
N GLN A 235 4.28 3.26 1.54
CA GLN A 235 3.75 1.89 1.54
C GLN A 235 3.11 1.72 2.92
N ARG A 236 1.80 1.91 2.99
CA ARG A 236 1.02 1.53 4.16
C ARG A 236 1.10 0.01 4.24
N TYR A 237 2.06 -0.48 5.00
CA TYR A 237 2.08 -1.87 5.40
C TYR A 237 0.78 -2.11 6.18
N ALA A 238 0.00 -3.13 5.82
CA ALA A 238 -1.19 -3.52 6.59
C ALA A 238 -0.84 -3.66 8.08
N GLY A 239 0.36 -4.17 8.39
CA GLY A 239 0.90 -4.20 9.75
C GLY A 239 1.11 -2.84 10.42
N LEU A 240 1.51 -1.79 9.68
CA LEU A 240 1.69 -0.45 10.23
C LEU A 240 0.34 0.25 10.48
N GLU A 241 -0.61 0.12 9.56
CA GLU A 241 -1.96 0.68 9.78
C GLU A 241 -2.69 -0.07 10.91
N PHE A 242 -2.56 -1.39 10.97
CA PHE A 242 -3.08 -2.18 12.08
C PHE A 242 -2.42 -1.78 13.41
N PHE A 243 -1.11 -1.55 13.43
CA PHE A 243 -0.38 -1.02 14.58
C PHE A 243 -0.91 0.36 15.02
N LEU A 244 -1.07 1.29 14.07
CA LEU A 244 -1.63 2.61 14.36
C LEU A 244 -3.07 2.52 14.90
N GLN A 245 -3.86 1.57 14.39
CA GLN A 245 -5.21 1.33 14.86
C GLN A 245 -5.23 0.77 16.30
N ILE A 246 -4.27 -0.09 16.66
CA ILE A 246 -4.10 -0.57 18.05
C ILE A 246 -3.72 0.60 18.97
N LEU A 247 -2.75 1.43 18.58
CA LEU A 247 -2.32 2.59 19.36
C LEU A 247 -3.43 3.63 19.55
N ARG A 248 -4.31 3.81 18.57
CA ARG A 248 -5.46 4.74 18.68
C ARG A 248 -6.52 4.26 19.66
N ASN A 249 -6.74 2.94 19.73
CA ASN A 249 -7.81 2.34 20.51
C ASN A 249 -7.36 1.83 21.89
N THR A 250 -6.05 1.85 22.17
CA THR A 250 -5.48 1.33 23.41
C THR A 250 -4.57 2.38 24.05
N VAL A 251 -4.83 2.72 25.31
CA VAL A 251 -3.95 3.61 26.08
C VAL A 251 -2.81 2.77 26.66
N PHE A 252 -1.62 2.90 26.08
CA PHE A 252 -0.44 2.22 26.61
C PHE A 252 0.26 3.08 27.67
N HIS A 253 0.26 2.58 28.91
CA HIS A 253 1.36 2.64 29.88
C HIS A 253 2.47 3.67 29.61
N SER A 254 3.49 3.20 28.88
CA SER A 254 4.66 3.90 28.37
C SER A 254 5.45 2.89 27.50
N ASN A 255 6.13 3.35 26.45
CA ASN A 255 7.16 2.66 25.65
C ASN A 255 6.70 1.77 24.47
N VAL A 256 6.98 2.25 23.26
CA VAL A 256 7.11 1.42 22.04
C VAL A 256 8.60 1.07 21.91
N SER A 257 8.93 -0.22 21.91
CA SER A 257 10.30 -0.70 21.72
C SER A 257 10.42 -1.36 20.35
N PHE A 258 11.46 -0.99 19.59
CA PHE A 258 11.78 -1.57 18.28
C PHE A 258 12.92 -2.59 18.48
N LEU A 259 12.76 -3.82 17.98
CA LEU A 259 13.82 -4.83 17.89
C LEU A 259 14.03 -5.28 16.44
#